data_AF-A0A6H2DIQ8-F1
#
_entry.id   AF-A0A6H2DIQ8-F1
#
_cell.length_a   1.000
_cell.length_b   1.000
_cell.length_c   1.000
_cell.angle_alpha   90.00
_cell.angle_beta   90.00
_cell.angle_gamma   90.00
#
_symmetry.space_group_name_H-M   'P 1'
#
loop_
_entity.id
_entity.type
_entity.pdbx_description
1 polymer ?
#
loop_
_entity_poly.entity_id
_entity_poly.type
_entity_poly.pdbx_seq_one_letter_code
_entity_poly.pdbx_strand_id
1 'polypeptide(L)' 'MKEVDISGWSIIKIASGGGRDGRWDHDEVTGAAAKSIVLMIANQEKADELADKVAPLLDSHGLFITIGNVEVVRGDRF' A
#
# COMPACT_ATOMS: atom_id res chain seq x y z
N MET A 1 4.84 -7.06 -5.73
CA MET A 1 3.56 -7.45 -6.39
C MET A 1 3.78 -8.58 -7.39
N LYS A 2 4.41 -8.33 -8.55
CA LYS A 2 4.72 -9.41 -9.52
C LYS A 2 5.57 -10.54 -8.94
N GLU A 3 6.53 -10.21 -8.08
CA GLU A 3 7.40 -11.20 -7.42
C GLU A 3 6.69 -12.15 -6.46
N VAL A 4 5.47 -11.81 -6.02
CA VAL A 4 4.65 -12.60 -5.08
C VAL A 4 3.34 -13.04 -5.74
N ASP A 5 3.28 -13.01 -7.07
CA ASP A 5 2.12 -13.41 -7.87
C ASP A 5 0.79 -12.72 -7.46
N ILE A 6 0.85 -11.45 -7.07
CA ILE A 6 -0.36 -10.62 -6.87
C ILE A 6 -0.67 -9.91 -8.19
N SER A 7 -1.78 -10.30 -8.82
CA SER A 7 -2.18 -9.85 -10.16
C SER A 7 -3.16 -8.68 -10.18
N GLY A 8 -3.78 -8.35 -9.03
CA GLY A 8 -4.77 -7.29 -8.90
C GLY A 8 -4.38 -6.29 -7.80
N TRP A 9 -4.39 -4.99 -8.15
CA TRP A 9 -4.12 -3.90 -7.22
C TRP A 9 -4.83 -2.64 -7.68
N SER A 10 -5.14 -1.76 -6.74
CA SER A 10 -5.66 -0.42 -6.99
C SER A 10 -4.73 0.62 -6.39
N ILE A 11 -4.63 1.77 -7.04
CA ILE A 11 -3.88 2.92 -6.52
C ILE A 11 -4.88 4.01 -6.15
N ILE A 12 -4.87 4.40 -4.88
CA ILE A 12 -5.70 5.48 -4.35
C ILE A 12 -4.79 6.69 -4.13
N LYS A 13 -5.07 7.78 -4.86
CA LYS A 13 -4.38 9.05 -4.68
C LYS A 13 -4.88 9.74 -3.41
N ILE A 14 -3.96 10.22 -2.59
CA ILE A 14 -4.28 10.86 -1.31
C ILE A 14 -4.05 12.35 -1.45
N ALA A 15 -5.10 13.15 -1.23
CA ALA A 15 -5.06 14.60 -1.36
C ALA A 15 -4.27 15.27 -0.23
N SER A 16 -4.38 14.77 1.00
CA SER A 16 -3.65 15.30 2.16
C SER A 16 -3.55 14.25 3.26
N GLY A 17 -2.74 14.51 4.27
CA GLY A 17 -2.64 13.64 5.44
C GLY A 17 -1.85 14.27 6.59
N GLY A 18 -1.66 13.51 7.65
CA GLY A 18 -0.86 13.94 8.80
C GLY A 18 -0.18 12.76 9.47
N GLY A 19 1.00 12.99 10.02
CA GLY A 19 1.79 12.01 10.74
C GLY A 19 2.65 12.65 11.82
N ARG A 20 3.68 11.93 12.28
CA ARG A 20 4.61 12.44 13.32
C ARG A 20 5.28 13.77 12.92
N ASP A 21 5.53 13.97 11.64
CA ASP A 21 6.19 15.17 11.11
C ASP A 21 5.21 16.31 10.76
N GLY A 22 3.95 16.18 11.17
CA GLY A 22 2.91 17.18 10.96
C GLY A 22 1.97 16.88 9.79
N ARG A 23 1.15 17.87 9.45
CA ARG A 23 0.20 17.81 8.32
C ARG A 23 0.94 18.07 7.02
N TRP A 24 0.60 17.32 5.99
CA TRP A 24 1.03 17.54 4.62
C TRP A 24 -0.20 17.65 3.71
N ASP A 25 -0.04 18.39 2.62
CA ASP A 25 -1.06 18.59 1.59
C ASP A 25 -0.42 18.38 0.22
N HIS A 26 -1.19 17.87 -0.74
CA HIS A 26 -0.73 17.71 -2.10
C HIS A 26 -0.73 19.07 -2.80
N ASP A 27 0.40 19.76 -2.78
CA ASP A 27 0.58 20.99 -3.56
C ASP A 27 0.73 20.62 -5.05
N GLU A 28 -0.28 21.00 -5.85
CA GLU A 28 -0.45 20.57 -7.26
C GLU A 28 0.69 21.06 -8.20
N VAL A 29 1.59 21.91 -7.71
CA VAL A 29 2.62 22.55 -8.54
C VAL A 29 3.79 21.61 -8.88
N THR A 30 4.19 20.74 -7.96
CA THR A 30 5.40 19.89 -8.17
C THR A 30 5.15 18.40 -8.08
N GLY A 31 4.03 17.95 -7.48
CA GLY A 31 3.70 16.53 -7.32
C GLY A 31 4.67 15.71 -6.46
N ALA A 32 5.81 16.27 -6.05
CA ALA A 32 6.91 15.59 -5.36
C ALA A 32 6.52 15.10 -3.95
N ALA A 33 5.46 15.66 -3.36
CA ALA A 33 4.92 15.26 -2.06
C ALA A 33 3.68 14.34 -2.15
N ALA A 34 3.30 13.89 -3.36
CA ALA A 34 2.12 13.05 -3.54
C ALA A 34 2.27 11.68 -2.85
N LYS A 35 1.43 11.41 -1.86
CA LYS A 35 1.31 10.06 -1.28
C LYS A 35 0.19 9.28 -1.98
N SER A 36 0.33 7.97 -2.03
CA SER A 36 -0.66 7.07 -2.60
C SER A 36 -0.78 5.82 -1.73
N ILE A 37 -1.98 5.25 -1.67
CA ILE A 37 -2.20 3.93 -1.08
C ILE A 37 -2.28 2.93 -2.21
N VAL A 38 -1.49 1.86 -2.12
CA VAL A 38 -1.66 0.68 -2.96
C VAL A 38 -2.52 -0.31 -2.20
N LEU A 39 -3.73 -0.55 -2.68
CA LEU A 39 -4.66 -1.50 -2.10
C LEU A 39 -4.61 -2.81 -2.89
N MET A 40 -4.43 -3.91 -2.17
CA MET A 40 -4.39 -5.26 -2.73
C MET A 40 -5.26 -6.18 -1.90
N ILE A 41 -5.85 -7.17 -2.55
CA ILE A 41 -6.49 -8.32 -1.94
C ILE A 41 -5.71 -9.53 -2.41
N ALA A 42 -5.27 -10.36 -1.47
CA ALA A 42 -4.51 -11.57 -1.73
C ALA A 42 -4.83 -12.59 -0.64
N ASN A 43 -4.54 -13.86 -0.91
CA ASN A 43 -4.51 -14.87 0.15
C ASN A 43 -3.41 -14.56 1.20
N GLN A 44 -3.50 -15.23 2.36
CA GLN A 44 -2.60 -15.01 3.49
C GLN A 44 -1.13 -15.22 3.13
N GLU A 45 -0.82 -16.30 2.41
CA GLU A 45 0.55 -16.66 2.02
C GLU A 45 1.22 -15.56 1.19
N LYS A 46 0.53 -15.06 0.17
CA LYS A 46 1.02 -13.96 -0.69
C LYS A 46 1.11 -12.64 0.06
N ALA A 47 0.20 -12.37 1.00
CA ALA A 47 0.23 -11.17 1.82
C ALA A 47 1.45 -11.15 2.75
N ASP A 48 1.75 -12.29 3.38
CA ASP A 48 2.92 -12.45 4.26
C ASP A 48 4.23 -12.34 3.45
N GLU A 49 4.33 -13.01 2.30
CA GLU A 49 5.51 -12.90 1.44
C GLU A 49 5.75 -11.45 0.95
N LEU A 50 4.67 -10.72 0.65
CA LEU A 50 4.77 -9.30 0.31
C LEU A 50 5.27 -8.47 1.49
N ALA A 51 4.75 -8.72 2.70
CA ALA A 51 5.15 -8.00 3.90
C ALA A 51 6.66 -8.16 4.16
N ASP A 52 7.18 -9.39 4.05
CA ASP A 52 8.61 -9.68 4.22
C ASP A 52 9.47 -8.95 3.20
N LYS A 53 9.06 -8.94 1.92
CA LYS A 53 9.79 -8.24 0.86
C LYS A 53 9.74 -6.71 0.99
N VAL A 54 8.65 -6.16 1.53
CA VAL A 54 8.47 -4.71 1.69
C VAL A 54 9.09 -4.19 2.99
N ALA A 55 9.28 -5.04 4.00
CA ALA A 55 9.82 -4.64 5.30
C ALA A 55 11.09 -3.75 5.21
N PRO A 56 12.11 -4.04 4.37
CA PRO A 56 13.29 -3.17 4.24
C PRO A 56 13.00 -1.76 3.70
N LEU A 57 11.89 -1.58 2.97
CA LEU A 57 11.46 -0.30 2.40
C LEU A 57 10.70 0.55 3.41
N LEU A 58 10.08 -0.06 4.43
CA LEU A 58 9.29 0.64 5.44
C LEU A 58 10.17 1.62 6.23
N ASP A 59 11.34 1.16 6.65
CA ASP A 59 12.28 1.96 7.45
C ASP A 59 12.97 3.05 6.62
N SER A 60 13.28 2.78 5.36
CA SER A 60 14.08 3.67 4.52
C SER A 60 13.29 4.81 3.87
N HIS A 61 11.97 4.65 3.67
CA HIS A 61 11.15 5.58 2.87
C HIS A 61 9.94 6.17 3.62
N GLY A 62 9.82 5.94 4.93
CA GLY A 62 8.70 6.46 5.72
C GLY A 62 7.35 5.90 5.28
N LEU A 63 7.35 4.63 4.87
CA LEU A 63 6.16 3.90 4.46
C LEU A 63 5.58 3.15 5.66
N PHE A 64 4.32 2.77 5.56
CA PHE A 64 3.73 1.78 6.45
C PHE A 64 2.90 0.81 5.62
N ILE A 65 2.76 -0.42 6.12
CA ILE A 65 1.84 -1.41 5.58
C ILE A 65 0.72 -1.63 6.59
N THR A 66 -0.50 -1.85 6.10
CA THR A 66 -1.63 -2.28 6.91
C THR A 66 -2.14 -3.58 6.34
N ILE A 67 -2.27 -4.59 7.20
CA ILE A 67 -2.79 -5.90 6.84
C ILE A 67 -4.08 -6.10 7.63
N GLY A 68 -5.14 -6.52 6.94
CA GLY A 68 -6.44 -6.77 7.53
C GLY A 68 -7.16 -7.88 6.79
N ASN A 69 -7.88 -8.71 7.55
CA ASN A 69 -8.70 -9.78 6.99
C ASN A 69 -10.00 -9.21 6.43
N VAL A 70 -10.38 -9.66 5.24
CA VAL A 70 -11.62 -9.26 4.55
C VAL A 70 -12.32 -10.48 3.96
N GLU A 71 -13.65 -10.44 3.91
CA GLU A 71 -14.42 -11.43 3.15
C GLU A 71 -14.68 -10.91 1.74
N VAL A 72 -14.42 -11.75 0.73
CA VAL A 72 -14.49 -11.36 -0.67
C VAL A 72 -15.49 -12.23 -1.40
N VAL A 73 -16.50 -11.59 -1.99
CA VAL A 73 -17.43 -12.27 -2.89
C VAL A 73 -16.67 -12.72 -4.15
N ARG A 74 -16.72 -14.03 -4.46
CA ARG A 74 -15.94 -14.67 -5.55
C ARG A 74 -14.42 -14.55 -5.34
N GLY A 75 -13.99 -14.81 -4.11
CA GLY A 75 -12.59 -14.74 -3.66
C GLY A 75 -11.61 -15.67 -4.38
N ASP A 76 -12.08 -16.73 -5.05
CA ASP A 76 -11.24 -17.75 -5.72
C ASP A 76 -10.29 -17.19 -6.81
N ARG A 77 -10.41 -15.90 -7.14
CA ARG A 77 -9.55 -15.18 -8.10
C ARG A 77 -8.34 -14.49 -7.46
N PHE A 78 -8.24 -14.47 -6.13
CA PHE A 78 -7.24 -13.72 -5.35
C PHE A 78 -6.32 -14.65 -4.54
#